data_AF-A0A5Z6EJ29-F1
#
_entry.id   AF-A0A5Z6EJ29-F1
#
_cell.length_a   1.000
_cell.length_b   1.000
_cell.length_c   1.000
_cell.angle_alpha   90.00
_cell.angle_beta   90.00
_cell.angle_gamma   90.00
#
_symmetry.space_group_name_H-M   'P 1'
#
loop_
_entity.id
_entity.type
_entity.pdbx_description
1 polymer ?
#
loop_
_entity_poly.entity_id
_entity_poly.type
_entity_poly.pdbx_seq_one_letter_code
_entity_poly.pdbx_strand_id
1 'polypeptide(L)' 'RGGAIALSGNSGRSSGPHLHYELVINNNPVNSLAFRAAAPADNKLEQHAFAHARDYERYLD' A
#
# COMPACT_ATOMS: atom_id res chain seq x y z
N ARG A 1 -14.05 -7.29 -7.51
CA ARG A 1 -13.01 -6.35 -7.02
C ARG A 1 -12.99 -5.16 -7.99
N GLY A 2 -12.75 -3.93 -7.53
CA GLY A 2 -12.65 -2.74 -8.40
C GLY A 2 -13.89 -1.82 -8.46
N GLY A 3 -14.85 -1.98 -7.55
CA GLY A 3 -15.94 -1.00 -7.40
C GLY A 3 -15.44 0.27 -6.69
N ALA A 4 -15.97 1.43 -7.08
CA ALA A 4 -15.70 2.69 -6.39
C ALA A 4 -16.34 2.67 -4.99
N ILE A 5 -15.58 3.11 -3.99
CA ILE A 5 -16.02 3.11 -2.59
C ILE A 5 -15.96 4.50 -1.95
N ALA A 6 -15.21 5.44 -2.54
CA ALA A 6 -15.05 6.80 -2.07
C ALA A 6 -14.31 7.66 -3.10
N LEU A 7 -14.26 8.97 -2.85
CA LEU A 7 -13.31 9.90 -3.47
C LEU A 7 -12.14 10.16 -2.51
N SER A 8 -10.94 10.36 -3.05
CA SER A 8 -9.78 10.81 -2.26
C SER A 8 -10.01 12.23 -1.72
N GLY A 9 -9.26 12.62 -0.67
CA GLY A 9 -9.44 13.92 -0.03
C GLY A 9 -8.24 14.37 0.79
N ASN A 10 -8.49 15.27 1.74
CA ASN A 10 -7.48 15.85 2.62
C ASN A 10 -8.02 16.10 4.05
N SER A 11 -8.96 15.27 4.52
CA SER A 11 -9.51 15.38 5.87
C SER A 11 -8.61 14.74 6.92
N GLY A 12 -8.68 15.21 8.17
CA GLY A 12 -7.91 14.65 9.29
C GLY A 12 -6.48 15.21 9.36
N ARG A 13 -5.53 14.40 9.86
CA ARG A 13 -4.11 14.77 9.93
C ARG A 13 -3.45 14.49 8.57
N SER A 14 -3.51 15.47 7.69
CA SER A 14 -2.92 15.42 6.34
C SER A 14 -2.39 16.80 5.92
N SER A 15 -1.26 16.84 5.22
CA SER A 15 -0.64 18.08 4.72
C SER A 15 -1.05 18.44 3.29
N GLY A 16 -1.62 17.51 2.53
CA GLY A 16 -2.07 17.73 1.16
C GLY A 16 -2.85 16.54 0.60
N PRO A 17 -3.51 16.68 -0.57
CA PRO A 17 -4.40 15.65 -1.11
C PRO A 17 -3.66 14.35 -1.44
N HIS A 18 -4.00 13.26 -0.74
CA HIS A 18 -3.50 11.92 -1.01
C HIS A 18 -4.45 10.84 -0.48
N LEU A 19 -4.18 9.58 -0.77
CA LEU A 19 -4.90 8.43 -0.22
C LEU A 19 -4.05 7.75 0.85
N HIS A 20 -4.57 7.65 2.06
CA HIS A 20 -4.01 6.77 3.09
C HIS A 20 -4.61 5.38 2.95
N TYR A 21 -3.77 4.36 2.77
CA TYR A 21 -4.18 2.96 2.69
C TYR A 21 -3.40 2.13 3.70
N GLU A 22 -4.13 1.40 4.54
CA GLU A 22 -3.57 0.53 5.58
C GLU A 22 -4.11 -0.89 5.42
N LEU A 23 -3.24 -1.87 5.65
CA LEU A 23 -3.62 -3.27 5.74
C LEU A 23 -3.41 -3.75 7.17
N VAL A 24 -4.50 -4.23 7.79
CA VAL A 24 -4.48 -4.75 9.17
C VAL A 24 -4.86 -6.23 9.15
N ILE A 25 -4.01 -7.08 9.73
CA ILE A 25 -4.24 -8.52 9.84
C ILE A 25 -4.12 -8.90 11.32
N ASN A 26 -5.15 -9.56 11.86
CA ASN A 26 -5.20 -9.95 13.28
C ASN A 26 -4.86 -8.76 14.20
N ASN A 27 -5.47 -7.60 13.93
CA ASN A 27 -5.27 -6.34 14.66
C ASN A 27 -3.84 -5.76 14.62
N ASN A 28 -2.98 -6.24 13.70
CA ASN A 28 -1.65 -5.69 13.51
C ASN A 28 -1.53 -5.03 12.13
N PRO A 29 -1.09 -3.75 12.05
CA PRO A 29 -0.72 -3.12 10.78
C PRO A 29 0.45 -3.88 10.15
N VAL A 30 0.35 -4.18 8.86
CA VAL A 30 1.40 -4.85 8.10
C VAL A 30 1.78 -4.04 6.86
N ASN A 31 2.99 -4.27 6.34
CA ASN A 31 3.42 -3.65 5.09
C ASN A 31 2.53 -4.15 3.93
N SER A 32 1.64 -3.28 3.47
CA SER A 32 0.63 -3.58 2.45
C SER A 32 1.24 -3.88 1.08
N LEU A 33 2.41 -3.31 0.77
CA LEU A 33 3.13 -3.57 -0.48
C LEU A 33 3.90 -4.88 -0.44
N ALA A 34 4.31 -5.33 0.76
CA ALA A 34 4.96 -6.63 0.94
C ALA A 34 3.97 -7.79 1.09
N PHE A 35 2.70 -7.48 1.39
CA PHE A 35 1.67 -8.51 1.62
C PHE A 35 1.28 -9.24 0.35
N ARG A 36 1.18 -10.57 0.43
CA ARG A 36 0.87 -11.42 -0.70
C ARG A 36 -0.10 -12.53 -0.34
N ALA A 37 -1.28 -12.50 -0.94
CA ALA A 37 -2.34 -13.48 -0.70
C ALA A 37 -2.18 -14.81 -1.49
N ALA A 38 -1.34 -14.85 -2.54
CA ALA A 38 -1.08 -16.04 -3.38
C ALA A 38 0.33 -15.99 -4.02
N ALA A 39 0.85 -17.11 -4.55
CA ALA A 39 2.14 -17.16 -5.28
C ALA A 39 2.17 -16.19 -6.49
N PRO A 40 3.35 -15.69 -6.93
CA PRO A 40 3.41 -14.54 -7.81
C PRO A 40 2.85 -14.91 -9.18
N ALA A 41 1.86 -14.15 -9.65
CA ALA A 41 1.66 -14.03 -11.08
C ALA A 41 2.78 -13.14 -11.62
N ASP A 42 3.21 -13.36 -12.85
CA ASP A 42 4.26 -12.66 -13.58
C ASP A 42 3.90 -11.20 -13.94
N ASN A 43 3.37 -10.43 -12.99
CA ASN A 43 2.84 -9.11 -13.23
C ASN A 43 3.86 -8.00 -12.91
N LYS A 44 4.20 -7.20 -13.92
CA LYS A 44 5.08 -6.01 -13.82
C LYS A 44 4.63 -4.99 -12.76
N LEU A 45 3.33 -4.89 -12.49
CA LEU A 45 2.79 -4.00 -11.46
C LEU A 45 3.19 -4.42 -10.05
N GLU A 46 3.19 -5.74 -9.78
CA GLU A 46 3.62 -6.26 -8.48
C GLU A 46 5.12 -6.00 -8.27
N GLN A 47 5.94 -6.24 -9.30
CA GLN A 47 7.38 -5.96 -9.25
C GLN A 47 7.68 -4.49 -8.91
N HIS A 48 6.94 -3.56 -9.50
CA HIS A 48 7.06 -2.12 -9.21
C HIS A 48 6.68 -1.79 -7.76
N ALA A 49 5.58 -2.36 -7.25
CA ALA A 49 5.16 -2.17 -5.86
C ALA A 49 6.20 -2.69 -4.86
N PHE A 50 6.79 -3.85 -5.12
CA PHE A 50 7.84 -4.43 -4.28
C PHE A 50 9.14 -3.64 -4.33
N ALA A 51 9.53 -3.10 -5.49
CA ALA A 51 10.71 -2.23 -5.60
C ALA A 51 10.53 -0.99 -4.72
N HIS A 52 9.38 -0.33 -4.81
CA HIS A 52 9.06 0.84 -3.97
C HIS A 52 9.03 0.52 -2.48
N ALA A 53 8.49 -0.64 -2.07
CA ALA A 53 8.47 -1.05 -0.67
C ALA A 53 9.89 -1.17 -0.09
N ARG A 54 10.81 -1.79 -0.85
CA ARG A 54 12.21 -1.97 -0.45
C ARG A 54 12.99 -0.66 -0.40
N ASP A 55 12.75 0.22 -1.36
CA ASP A 55 13.38 1.55 -1.38
C ASP A 55 12.89 2.41 -0.22
N TYR A 56 11.61 2.29 0.15
CA TYR A 56 11.03 2.97 1.30
C TYR A 56 11.61 2.48 2.63
N GLU A 57 11.77 1.17 2.80
CA GLU A 57 12.46 0.59 3.97
C GLU A 57 13.90 1.11 4.09
N ARG A 58 14.64 1.17 2.97
CA ARG A 58 16.00 1.74 2.95
C ARG A 58 16.05 3.24 3.29
N TYR A 59 15.04 4.01 2.90
CA TYR A 59 15.00 5.46 3.17
C TYR A 59 14.77 5.78 4.66
N LEU A 60 14.14 4.87 5.40
CA LEU A 60 13.83 5.04 6.81
C LEU A 60 14.96 4.61 7.76
N ASP A 61 15.97 3.89 7.26
CA ASP A 61 17.22 3.57 7.96
C ASP A 61 18.24 4.73 7.89
#